data_AF-A0A7J4Q1P3-F1
#
_entry.id   AF-A0A7J4Q1P3-F1
#
_cell.length_a   1.000
_cell.length_b   1.000
_cell.length_c   1.000
_cell.angle_alpha   90.00
_cell.angle_beta   90.00
_cell.angle_gamma   90.00
#
_symmetry.space_group_name_H-M   'P 1'
#
loop_
_entity.id
_entity.type
_entity.pdbx_description
1 polymer ?
#
loop_
_entity_poly.entity_id
_entity_poly.type
_entity_poly.pdbx_seq_one_letter_code
_entity_poly.pdbx_strand_id
1 'polypeptide(L)'
;VLERLDGHLVVCTGHDPPGTEMQSLEWNRRHNPVLNMTTYEEYESWQLEVSAGLGSVSKIKTAVPANLFAEIPEHIPWLDE
;
A
#
# COMPACT_ATOMS: atom_id res chain seq x y z
N VAL A 1 -16.77 -8.86 -2.12
CA VAL A 1 -16.32 -9.10 -0.71
C VAL A 1 -16.55 -7.86 0.15
N LEU A 2 -16.08 -6.67 -0.26
CA LEU A 2 -16.19 -5.44 0.54
C LEU A 2 -17.61 -5.08 0.97
N GLU A 3 -18.63 -5.28 0.12
CA GLU A 3 -20.05 -4.98 0.42
C GLU A 3 -20.61 -5.71 1.65
N ARG A 4 -19.97 -6.82 2.07
CA ARG A 4 -20.39 -7.60 3.25
C ARG A 4 -19.92 -6.99 4.57
N LEU A 5 -19.01 -6.02 4.51
CA LEU A 5 -18.44 -5.35 5.66
C LEU A 5 -19.18 -4.04 5.94
N ASP A 6 -19.31 -3.70 7.22
CA ASP A 6 -19.94 -2.45 7.66
C ASP A 6 -19.17 -1.24 7.13
N GLY A 7 -19.89 -0.25 6.60
CA GLY A 7 -19.34 0.98 6.04
C GLY A 7 -18.67 1.89 7.07
N HIS A 8 -19.06 1.80 8.34
CA HIS A 8 -18.50 2.59 9.44
C HIS A 8 -17.14 2.09 9.93
N LEU A 9 -16.69 0.92 9.47
CA LEU A 9 -15.36 0.40 9.81
C LEU A 9 -14.28 1.37 9.35
N VAL A 10 -13.33 1.67 10.23
CA VAL A 10 -12.13 2.44 9.90
C VAL A 10 -11.19 1.56 9.08
N VAL A 11 -10.67 2.10 7.98
CA VAL A 11 -9.63 1.44 7.18
C VAL A 11 -8.27 1.84 7.74
N CYS A 12 -7.60 0.91 8.42
CA CYS A 12 -6.26 1.10 8.95
C CYS A 12 -5.22 0.66 7.89
N THR A 13 -4.65 1.63 7.20
CA THR A 13 -3.63 1.49 6.15
C THR A 13 -2.26 1.15 6.75
N GLY A 14 -1.46 0.36 6.02
CA GLY A 14 -0.10 0.01 6.44
C GLY A 14 0.94 1.10 6.16
N HIS A 15 0.62 2.03 5.26
CA HIS A 15 1.47 3.15 4.87
C HIS A 15 0.59 4.33 4.47
N ASP A 16 0.96 5.53 4.93
CA ASP A 16 0.33 6.78 4.50
C ASP A 16 1.34 7.93 4.49
N PRO A 17 1.12 8.95 3.64
CA PRO A 17 1.80 10.22 3.77
C PRO A 17 1.58 10.85 5.16
N PRO A 18 2.54 11.64 5.67
CA PRO A 18 2.36 12.39 6.91
C PRO A 18 1.10 13.27 6.86
N GLY A 19 0.30 13.22 7.93
CA GLY A 19 -0.92 14.01 8.04
C GLY A 19 -2.17 13.41 7.39
N THR A 20 -2.09 12.21 6.80
CA THR A 20 -3.28 11.49 6.35
C THR A 20 -4.16 11.10 7.53
N GLU A 21 -5.45 11.42 7.44
CA GLU A 21 -6.47 10.96 8.36
C GLU A 21 -7.04 9.62 7.90
N MET A 22 -7.16 8.66 8.81
CA MET A 22 -7.79 7.38 8.51
C MET A 22 -9.28 7.58 8.24
N GLN A 23 -9.76 6.98 7.15
CA GLN A 23 -11.15 7.13 6.70
C GLN A 23 -11.94 5.83 6.84
N SER A 24 -13.27 5.95 6.83
CA SER A 24 -14.16 4.79 6.88
C SER A 24 -14.14 3.99 5.56
N LEU A 25 -14.61 2.75 5.62
CA LEU A 25 -14.78 1.90 4.45
C LEU A 25 -15.79 2.52 3.47
N GLU A 26 -16.87 3.10 3.98
CA GLU A 26 -17.84 3.80 3.15
C GLU A 26 -17.22 5.00 2.43
N TRP A 27 -16.38 5.79 3.11
CA TRP A 27 -15.66 6.87 2.48
C TRP A 27 -14.74 6.34 1.36
N ASN A 28 -13.99 5.28 1.63
CA ASN A 28 -13.10 4.66 0.63
C ASN A 28 -13.86 4.16 -0.60
N ARG A 29 -15.03 3.52 -0.44
CA ARG A 29 -15.85 3.08 -1.57
C ARG A 29 -16.20 4.24 -2.52
N ARG A 30 -16.44 5.44 -1.99
CA ARG A 30 -16.84 6.62 -2.79
C ARG A 30 -15.68 7.41 -3.37
N HIS A 31 -14.51 7.40 -2.72
CA HIS A 31 -13.40 8.31 -3.06
C HIS A 31 -12.12 7.61 -3.49
N ASN A 32 -11.94 6.32 -3.19
CA ASN A 32 -10.75 5.59 -3.61
C ASN A 32 -10.86 5.28 -5.12
N PRO A 33 -9.97 5.81 -5.97
CA PRO A 33 -10.07 5.64 -7.42
C PRO A 33 -9.98 4.17 -7.82
N VAL A 34 -9.13 3.37 -7.15
CA VAL A 34 -8.96 1.95 -7.43
C VAL A 34 -10.24 1.16 -7.17
N LEU A 35 -10.99 1.52 -6.13
CA LEU A 35 -12.26 0.84 -5.81
C LEU A 35 -13.40 1.20 -6.78
N ASN A 36 -13.24 2.25 -7.57
CA ASN A 36 -14.24 2.72 -8.54
C ASN A 36 -13.91 2.32 -9.98
N MET A 37 -12.75 1.69 -10.22
CA MET A 37 -12.41 1.14 -11.53
C MET A 37 -13.27 -0.08 -11.82
N THR A 38 -13.74 -0.20 -13.06
CA THR A 38 -14.72 -1.23 -13.45
C THR A 38 -14.15 -2.31 -14.35
N THR A 39 -12.94 -2.12 -14.88
CA THR A 39 -12.24 -3.10 -15.70
C THR A 39 -10.81 -3.33 -15.23
N TYR A 40 -10.26 -4.49 -15.59
CA TYR A 40 -8.87 -4.79 -15.30
C TYR A 40 -7.92 -3.86 -16.07
N GLU A 41 -8.25 -3.53 -17.31
CA GLU A 41 -7.44 -2.66 -18.17
C GLU A 41 -7.31 -1.24 -17.62
N GLU A 42 -8.39 -0.72 -17.03
CA GLU A 42 -8.39 0.57 -16.34
C GLU A 42 -7.45 0.54 -15.13
N TYR A 43 -7.55 -0.50 -14.31
CA TYR A 43 -6.67 -0.72 -13.17
C TYR A 43 -5.20 -0.88 -13.58
N GLU A 44 -4.92 -1.70 -14.59
CA GLU A 44 -3.56 -1.97 -15.08
C GLU A 44 -2.91 -0.69 -15.61
N SER A 45 -3.65 0.09 -16.40
CA SER A 45 -3.15 1.36 -16.95
C SER A 45 -2.78 2.34 -15.83
N TRP A 46 -3.66 2.50 -14.83
CA TRP A 46 -3.40 3.34 -13.67
C TRP A 46 -2.20 2.84 -12.85
N GLN A 47 -2.11 1.53 -12.61
CA GLN A 47 -1.04 0.94 -11.82
C GLN A 47 0.31 1.14 -12.50
N LEU A 48 0.40 0.96 -13.82
CA LEU A 48 1.62 1.17 -14.60
C LEU A 48 2.06 2.64 -14.57
N GLU A 49 1.13 3.57 -14.76
CA GLU A 49 1.40 5.02 -14.70
C GLU A 49 1.94 5.44 -13.33
N VAL A 50 1.23 5.06 -12.26
CA VAL A 50 1.62 5.40 -10.88
C VAL A 50 2.97 4.77 -10.52
N SER A 51 3.17 3.50 -10.86
CA SER A 51 4.42 2.78 -10.53
C SER A 51 5.63 3.40 -11.24
N ALA A 52 5.47 3.87 -12.49
CA ALA A 52 6.53 4.56 -13.21
C ALA A 52 6.98 5.85 -12.51
N GLY A 53 6.06 6.56 -11.85
CA GLY A 53 6.37 7.77 -11.08
C GLY A 53 7.04 7.54 -9.72
N LEU A 54 6.83 6.37 -9.10
CA LEU A 54 7.32 6.07 -7.74
C LEU A 54 8.74 5.47 -7.72
N GLY A 55 9.17 4.82 -8.81
CA GLY A 55 10.47 4.19 -8.91
C GLY A 55 10.63 2.92 -8.04
N SER A 56 11.86 2.49 -7.80
CA SER A 56 12.14 1.26 -7.06
C SER A 56 12.03 1.43 -5.54
N VAL A 57 11.47 0.44 -4.85
CA VAL A 57 11.40 0.40 -3.38
C VAL A 57 12.81 0.25 -2.78
N SER A 58 13.28 1.26 -2.04
CA SER A 58 14.68 1.39 -1.59
C SER A 58 15.15 0.27 -0.66
N LYS A 59 14.29 -0.26 0.19
CA LYS A 59 14.64 -1.27 1.23
C LYS A 59 14.23 -2.70 0.88
N ILE A 60 13.69 -2.95 -0.32
CA ILE A 60 13.06 -4.24 -0.66
C ILE A 60 14.01 -5.43 -0.58
N LYS A 61 15.28 -5.25 -0.96
CA LYS A 61 16.31 -6.30 -0.96
C LYS A 61 16.71 -6.77 0.44
N THR A 62 16.44 -5.96 1.46
CA THR A 62 16.72 -6.30 2.87
C THR A 62 15.44 -6.73 3.58
N ALA A 63 14.35 -5.98 3.37
CA ALA A 63 13.08 -6.21 4.06
C ALA A 63 12.41 -7.54 3.67
N VAL A 64 12.44 -7.91 2.38
CA VAL A 64 11.79 -9.16 1.92
C VAL A 64 12.46 -10.40 2.53
N PRO A 65 13.79 -10.59 2.45
CA PRO A 65 14.44 -11.71 3.12
C PRO A 65 14.17 -11.73 4.62
N ALA A 66 14.28 -10.57 5.29
CA ALA A 66 14.09 -10.50 6.73
C ALA A 66 12.67 -10.89 7.16
N ASN A 67 11.65 -10.45 6.42
CA ASN A 67 10.26 -10.79 6.70
C ASN A 67 9.94 -12.26 6.42
N LEU A 68 10.57 -12.87 5.42
CA LEU A 68 10.33 -14.27 5.04
C LEU A 68 10.99 -15.26 6.00
N PHE A 69 12.22 -14.95 6.43
CA PHE A 69 13.02 -15.85 7.27
C PHE A 69 12.99 -15.48 8.75
N ALA A 70 12.36 -14.36 9.11
CA ALA A 70 12.42 -13.79 10.47
C ALA A 70 13.86 -13.58 10.97
N GLU A 71 14.78 -13.31 10.05
CA GLU A 71 16.21 -13.11 10.30
C GLU A 71 16.64 -11.72 9.85
N ILE A 72 17.33 -10.99 10.72
CA ILE A 72 17.88 -9.68 10.38
C ILE A 72 19.29 -9.89 9.83
N PRO A 73 19.67 -9.29 8.68
CA PRO A 73 21.03 -9.40 8.18
C PRO A 73 22.01 -8.74 9.15
N GLU A 74 23.23 -9.28 9.22
CA GLU A 74 24.30 -8.77 10.11
C GLU A 74 24.65 -7.31 9.86
N HIS A 75 24.45 -6.82 8.63
CA HIS A 75 24.71 -5.43 8.23
C HIS A 75 23.47 -4.84 7.56
N ILE A 76 22.98 -3.71 8.08
CA ILE A 76 21.89 -2.93 7.51
C ILE A 76 22.43 -1.54 7.16
N PRO A 77 22.62 -1.23 5.86
CA PRO A 77 23.37 -0.04 5.43
C PRO A 77 22.89 1.33 5.94
N TRP A 78 21.69 1.41 6.53
CA TRP A 78 21.06 2.64 7.03
C TRP A 78 20.81 2.63 8.55
N LEU A 79 21.27 1.60 9.27
CA LEU A 79 21.16 1.52 10.73
C LEU A 79 22.53 1.63 11.42
N ASP A 80 23.62 1.49 10.68
CA ASP A 80 25.00 1.54 11.20
C ASP A 80 25.54 2.97 11.36
N GLU A 81 24.67 3.96 11.60
CA GLU A 81 25.02 5.36 11.90
C GLU A 81 25.16 5.64 13.40
#